data_AF-A0A2G9TYU7-F1
#
_entry.id   AF-A0A2G9TYU7-F1
#
_cell.length_a   1.000
_cell.length_b   1.000
_cell.length_c   1.000
_cell.angle_alpha   90.00
_cell.angle_beta   90.00
_cell.angle_gamma   90.00
#
_symmetry.space_group_name_H-M   'P 1'
#
loop_
_entity.id
_entity.type
_entity.pdbx_description
1 polymer ?
#
loop_
_entity_poly.entity_id
_entity_poly.type
_entity_poly.pdbx_seq_one_letter_code
_entity_poly.pdbx_strand_id
1 'polypeptide(L)'
;MRLFALLCTLGVTAGQYTSQTYPDPRLDPLTCRLPFASHVCDPSAVLADDDRVRLMQKINQFRPITSGIRNTSPACAFQPERNLDIFLVVMDKIGSVPGAPVDIEKFANNLKRRFQNYQVTLKAAIMQWVWKE
;
A
#
# COMPACT_ATOMS: atom_id res chain seq x y z
N MET A 1 -10.71 -2.05 44.05
CA MET A 1 -9.55 -1.97 43.11
C MET A 1 -9.15 -3.39 42.73
N ARG A 2 -9.84 -3.99 41.76
CA ARG A 2 -9.54 -5.33 41.22
C ARG A 2 -9.90 -5.32 39.73
N LEU A 3 -9.01 -5.89 38.92
CA LEU A 3 -9.12 -6.12 37.47
C LEU A 3 -8.81 -4.92 36.55
N PHE A 4 -7.58 -4.42 36.67
CA PHE A 4 -6.82 -3.84 35.56
C PHE A 4 -6.24 -4.99 34.68
N ALA A 5 -7.10 -5.84 34.11
CA ALA A 5 -6.69 -7.03 33.37
C ALA A 5 -7.55 -7.26 32.10
N LEU A 6 -7.90 -6.17 31.42
CA LEU A 6 -8.65 -6.18 30.16
C LEU A 6 -7.90 -5.39 29.07
N LEU A 7 -6.57 -5.34 29.18
CA LEU A 7 -5.68 -4.91 28.11
C LEU A 7 -4.78 -6.10 27.73
N CYS A 8 -4.56 -6.29 26.43
CA CYS A 8 -3.59 -7.20 25.80
C CYS A 8 -4.08 -8.59 25.34
N THR A 9 -5.30 -8.69 24.80
CA THR A 9 -5.60 -9.72 23.79
C THR A 9 -6.03 -9.07 22.48
N LEU A 10 -5.22 -8.13 21.98
CA LEU A 10 -5.19 -7.86 20.55
C LEU A 10 -4.34 -8.96 19.94
N GLY A 11 -5.00 -10.08 19.60
CA GLY A 11 -4.38 -11.11 18.80
C GLY A 11 -3.87 -10.45 17.52
N VAL A 12 -2.55 -10.43 17.35
CA VAL A 12 -1.93 -10.07 16.07
C VAL A 12 -2.28 -11.22 15.12
N THR A 13 -3.47 -11.16 14.54
CA THR A 13 -3.76 -11.95 13.35
C THR A 13 -2.79 -11.42 12.31
N ALA A 14 -1.81 -12.22 11.89
CA ALA A 14 -1.13 -12.00 10.63
C ALA A 14 -2.22 -11.99 9.55
N GLY A 15 -2.73 -10.80 9.25
CA GLY A 15 -3.88 -10.60 8.39
C GLY A 15 -3.48 -11.00 6.99
N GLN A 16 -4.17 -12.00 6.43
CA GLN A 16 -4.13 -12.20 5.00
C GLN A 16 -4.88 -11.05 4.35
N TYR A 17 -4.17 -10.21 3.59
CA TYR A 17 -4.80 -9.07 2.94
C TYR A 17 -5.28 -9.42 1.54
N THR A 18 -6.51 -9.03 1.22
CA THR A 18 -7.03 -9.05 -0.15
C THR A 18 -7.01 -7.63 -0.72
N SER A 19 -7.20 -7.49 -2.03
CA SER A 19 -7.23 -6.17 -2.68
C SER A 19 -8.34 -5.25 -2.11
N GLN A 20 -9.35 -5.85 -1.46
CA GLN A 20 -10.47 -5.17 -0.80
C GLN A 20 -10.14 -4.73 0.62
N THR A 21 -9.38 -5.54 1.37
CA THR A 21 -9.10 -5.31 2.80
C THR A 21 -7.75 -4.65 3.07
N TYR A 22 -6.86 -4.58 2.09
CA TYR A 22 -5.56 -3.92 2.26
C TYR A 22 -5.74 -2.44 2.67
N PRO A 23 -5.05 -1.93 3.70
CA PRO A 23 -5.24 -0.54 4.13
C PRO A 23 -4.66 0.46 3.13
N ASP A 24 -5.33 1.59 2.94
CA ASP A 24 -4.81 2.71 2.13
C ASP A 24 -3.97 3.62 3.06
N PRO A 25 -2.64 3.72 2.87
CA PRO A 25 -1.77 4.49 3.77
C PRO A 25 -2.05 5.99 3.78
N ARG A 26 -2.89 6.50 2.87
CA ARG A 26 -3.31 7.90 2.83
C ARG A 26 -4.49 8.17 3.74
N LEU A 27 -5.34 7.16 3.98
CA LEU A 27 -6.58 7.26 4.74
C LEU A 27 -6.46 6.59 6.12
N ASP A 28 -5.64 5.53 6.21
CA ASP A 28 -5.42 4.75 7.42
C ASP A 28 -3.91 4.48 7.63
N PRO A 29 -3.13 5.52 8.00
CA PRO A 29 -1.70 5.38 8.21
C PRO A 29 -1.36 4.53 9.45
N LEU A 30 -2.25 4.47 10.44
CA LEU A 30 -2.02 3.73 11.69
C LEU A 30 -1.99 2.22 11.46
N THR A 31 -2.92 1.68 10.67
CA THR A 31 -2.89 0.25 10.29
C THR A 31 -1.64 -0.08 9.46
N CYS A 32 -1.15 0.87 8.67
CA CYS A 32 0.12 0.75 7.93
C CYS A 32 1.38 0.94 8.79
N ARG A 33 1.24 1.12 10.11
CA ARG A 33 2.34 1.35 11.07
C ARG A 33 3.15 2.60 10.73
N LEU A 34 2.45 3.67 10.38
CA LEU A 34 3.03 4.97 10.04
C LEU A 34 2.42 6.08 10.89
N PRO A 35 3.23 7.11 11.24
CA PRO A 35 2.74 8.24 12.03
C PRO A 35 1.85 9.19 11.22
N PHE A 36 1.98 9.22 9.88
CA PHE A 36 1.26 10.14 9.00
C PHE A 36 0.94 9.47 7.66
N ALA A 37 0.03 10.10 6.91
CA ALA A 37 -0.36 9.68 5.57
C ALA A 37 0.87 9.51 4.65
N SER A 38 0.93 8.38 3.94
CA SER A 38 2.09 8.01 3.14
C SER A 38 1.68 7.22 1.89
N HIS A 39 2.68 6.75 1.16
CA HIS A 39 2.54 5.86 0.00
C HIS A 39 3.19 4.50 0.23
N VAL A 40 3.82 4.32 1.40
CA VAL A 40 4.30 3.02 1.87
C VAL A 40 3.26 2.45 2.82
N CYS A 41 2.96 1.17 2.72
CA CYS A 41 2.17 0.48 3.71
C CYS A 41 2.72 -0.92 3.94
N ASP A 42 2.93 -1.27 5.20
CA ASP A 42 3.40 -2.58 5.64
C ASP A 42 2.65 -2.97 6.93
N PRO A 43 1.38 -3.36 6.82
CA PRO A 43 0.56 -3.68 7.96
C PRO A 43 0.95 -5.03 8.60
N SER A 44 1.70 -5.86 7.87
CA SER A 44 2.25 -7.14 8.35
C SER A 44 3.57 -6.98 9.12
N ALA A 45 4.13 -5.78 9.20
CA ALA A 45 5.42 -5.49 9.84
C ALA A 45 6.58 -6.36 9.31
N VAL A 46 6.61 -6.58 8.00
CA VAL A 46 7.70 -7.28 7.32
C VAL A 46 8.98 -6.43 7.36
N LEU A 47 8.84 -5.11 7.30
CA LEU A 47 9.93 -4.15 7.37
C LEU A 47 10.15 -3.68 8.82
N ALA A 48 11.39 -3.28 9.13
CA ALA A 48 11.67 -2.52 10.33
C ALA A 48 11.07 -1.10 10.24
N ASP A 49 10.74 -0.50 11.38
CA ASP A 49 10.17 0.86 11.46
C ASP A 49 11.06 1.90 10.74
N ASP A 50 12.37 1.81 10.93
CA ASP A 50 13.35 2.70 10.29
C ASP A 50 13.39 2.54 8.76
N ASP A 51 13.22 1.31 8.25
CA ASP A 51 13.21 1.05 6.82
C ASP A 51 11.96 1.60 6.15
N ARG A 52 10.81 1.54 6.84
CA ARG A 52 9.57 2.18 6.36
C ARG A 52 9.75 3.69 6.21
N VAL A 53 10.37 4.34 7.20
CA VAL A 53 10.66 5.78 7.15
C VAL A 53 11.64 6.11 6.03
N ARG A 54 12.71 5.32 5.85
CA ARG A 54 13.68 5.50 4.75
C ARG A 54 13.04 5.34 3.37
N LEU A 55 12.15 4.36 3.20
CA LEU A 55 11.42 4.16 1.95
C LEU A 55 10.48 5.33 1.65
N MET A 56 9.76 5.83 2.66
CA MET A 56 8.92 7.02 2.53
C MET A 56 9.75 8.23 2.10
N GLN A 57 10.92 8.45 2.73
CA GLN A 57 11.82 9.54 2.34
C GLN A 57 12.30 9.40 0.89
N LYS A 58 12.70 8.20 0.46
CA LYS A 58 13.11 7.94 -0.93
C LYS A 58 11.98 8.21 -1.92
N ILE A 59 10.75 7.77 -1.64
CA ILE A 59 9.59 8.05 -2.51
C ILE A 59 9.35 9.55 -2.63
N ASN A 60 9.46 10.30 -1.52
CA ASN A 60 9.32 11.75 -1.53
C ASN A 60 10.42 12.44 -2.36
N GLN A 61 11.64 11.89 -2.41
CA GLN A 61 12.72 12.37 -3.29
C GLN A 61 12.45 12.13 -4.78
N PHE A 62 11.73 11.07 -5.13
CA PHE A 62 11.39 10.78 -6.53
C PHE A 62 10.32 11.70 -7.11
N ARG A 63 9.38 12.20 -6.29
CA ARG A 63 8.27 13.06 -6.76
C ARG A 63 8.70 14.30 -7.57
N PRO A 64 9.65 15.14 -7.12
CA PRO A 64 10.07 16.30 -7.92
C PRO A 64 10.80 15.90 -9.20
N ILE A 65 11.40 14.70 -9.24
CA ILE A 65 12.07 14.19 -10.44
C ILE A 65 11.02 13.77 -11.48
N THR A 66 9.92 13.14 -11.05
CA THR A 66 8.87 12.67 -11.94
C THR A 66 7.83 13.74 -12.29
N SER A 67 7.84 14.90 -11.62
CA SER A 67 6.83 15.95 -11.84
C SER A 67 6.90 16.61 -13.22
N GLY A 68 8.04 16.50 -13.91
CA GLY A 68 8.19 16.99 -15.29
C GLY A 68 7.71 16.00 -16.35
N ILE A 69 7.39 14.77 -15.97
CA ILE A 69 7.03 13.71 -16.91
C ILE A 69 5.52 13.78 -17.18
N ARG A 70 5.15 14.21 -18.39
CA ARG A 70 3.75 14.19 -18.83
C ARG A 70 3.22 12.77 -18.89
N ASN A 71 2.10 12.54 -18.22
CA ASN A 71 1.45 11.25 -18.20
C ASN A 71 0.70 11.00 -19.52
N THR A 72 1.30 10.22 -20.41
CA THR A 72 0.73 9.88 -21.74
C THR A 72 -0.19 8.66 -21.71
N SER A 73 -0.43 8.09 -20.54
CA SER A 73 -1.14 6.82 -20.45
C SER A 73 -2.65 7.02 -20.67
N PRO A 74 -3.32 6.24 -21.54
CA PRO A 74 -4.72 6.49 -21.95
C PRO A 74 -5.71 6.64 -20.78
N ALA A 75 -5.54 5.85 -19.72
CA ALA A 75 -6.40 5.95 -18.53
C ALA A 75 -6.21 7.25 -17.70
N CYS A 76 -5.29 8.13 -18.08
CA CYS A 76 -5.06 9.44 -17.48
C CYS A 76 -5.38 10.58 -18.45
N ALA A 77 -5.99 10.31 -19.60
CA ALA A 77 -6.35 11.32 -20.60
C ALA A 77 -7.21 12.45 -20.01
N PHE A 78 -8.04 12.15 -19.00
CA PHE A 78 -8.89 13.13 -18.34
C PHE A 78 -8.18 13.99 -17.27
N GLN A 79 -6.94 13.66 -16.89
CA GLN A 79 -6.13 14.43 -15.93
C GLN A 79 -4.64 14.42 -16.32
N PRO A 80 -4.28 15.12 -17.41
CA PRO A 80 -2.90 15.13 -17.91
C PRO A 80 -1.91 15.81 -16.96
N GLU A 81 -2.41 16.66 -16.05
CA GLU A 81 -1.62 17.38 -15.04
C GLU A 81 -1.23 16.53 -13.81
N ARG A 82 -1.69 15.27 -13.75
CA ARG A 82 -1.37 14.36 -12.64
C ARG A 82 -0.05 13.64 -12.89
N ASN A 83 0.88 13.86 -11.96
CA ASN A 83 2.20 13.25 -11.97
C ASN A 83 2.17 11.78 -11.53
N LEU A 84 3.28 11.09 -11.74
CA LEU A 84 3.45 9.70 -11.32
C LEU A 84 3.54 9.62 -9.79
N ASP A 85 2.66 8.82 -9.19
CA ASP A 85 2.71 8.50 -7.77
C ASP A 85 2.99 7.00 -7.56
N ILE A 86 3.95 6.73 -6.69
CA ILE A 86 4.47 5.39 -6.44
C ILE A 86 3.91 4.92 -5.11
N PHE A 87 3.24 3.76 -5.09
CA PHE A 87 2.82 3.09 -3.87
C PHE A 87 3.65 1.84 -3.61
N LEU A 88 4.13 1.70 -2.38
CA LEU A 88 4.77 0.50 -1.91
C LEU A 88 3.81 -0.28 -1.02
N VAL A 89 3.43 -1.46 -1.49
CA VAL A 89 2.50 -2.38 -0.86
C VAL A 89 3.31 -3.57 -0.37
N VAL A 90 3.36 -3.78 0.95
CA VAL A 90 4.15 -4.82 1.59
C VAL A 90 3.24 -5.69 2.43
N MET A 91 3.28 -7.00 2.20
CA MET A 91 2.56 -7.97 3.01
C MET A 91 3.30 -9.31 2.97
N ASP A 92 3.12 -10.08 4.03
CA ASP A 92 3.69 -11.42 4.14
C ASP A 92 2.96 -12.42 3.22
N LYS A 93 1.62 -12.33 3.17
CA LYS A 93 0.80 -13.21 2.34
C LYS A 93 -0.43 -12.52 1.76
N ILE A 94 -0.66 -12.73 0.47
CA ILE A 94 -1.91 -12.34 -0.19
C ILE A 94 -3.00 -13.35 0.21
N GLY A 95 -4.14 -12.85 0.65
CA GLY A 95 -5.30 -13.68 0.95
C GLY A 95 -5.82 -14.38 -0.30
N SER A 96 -5.85 -15.71 -0.26
CA SER A 96 -6.44 -16.54 -1.32
C SER A 96 -7.89 -16.89 -0.99
N VAL A 97 -8.73 -16.91 -2.02
CA VAL A 97 -10.03 -17.58 -1.92
C VAL A 97 -9.77 -19.09 -2.00
N PRO A 98 -10.40 -19.94 -1.16
CA PRO A 98 -10.24 -21.38 -1.26
C PRO A 98 -10.53 -21.87 -2.69
N GLY A 99 -9.58 -22.60 -3.29
CA GLY A 99 -9.72 -23.16 -4.63
C GLY A 99 -9.31 -22.24 -5.80
N ALA A 100 -8.83 -21.02 -5.55
CA ALA A 100 -8.31 -20.13 -6.60
C ALA A 100 -6.81 -19.82 -6.39
N PRO A 101 -5.97 -19.87 -7.44
CA PRO A 101 -4.58 -19.46 -7.34
C PRO A 101 -4.48 -17.96 -7.02
N VAL A 102 -3.43 -17.59 -6.29
CA VAL A 102 -3.12 -16.18 -6.01
C VAL A 102 -2.61 -15.54 -7.28
N ASP A 103 -3.42 -14.62 -7.83
CA ASP A 103 -3.06 -13.80 -8.98
C ASP A 103 -2.62 -12.42 -8.50
N ILE A 104 -1.30 -12.20 -8.49
CA ILE A 104 -0.66 -10.96 -8.05
C ILE A 104 -1.08 -9.79 -8.95
N GLU A 105 -1.22 -10.01 -10.26
CA GLU A 105 -1.59 -8.97 -11.20
C GLU A 105 -3.04 -8.54 -10.98
N LYS A 106 -3.95 -9.50 -10.80
CA LYS A 106 -5.35 -9.21 -10.43
C LYS A 106 -5.45 -8.49 -9.10
N PHE A 107 -4.66 -8.90 -8.10
CA PHE A 107 -4.58 -8.20 -6.81
C PHE A 107 -4.14 -6.74 -7.01
N ALA A 108 -3.03 -6.54 -7.70
CA ALA A 108 -2.43 -5.24 -7.98
C ALA A 108 -3.40 -4.32 -8.74
N ASN A 109 -4.06 -4.83 -9.77
CA ASN A 109 -5.02 -4.08 -10.58
C ASN A 109 -6.28 -3.70 -9.79
N ASN A 110 -6.81 -4.61 -8.97
CA ASN A 110 -7.95 -4.31 -8.10
C ASN A 110 -7.59 -3.27 -7.04
N LEU A 111 -6.40 -3.39 -6.44
CA LEU A 111 -5.92 -2.45 -5.44
C LEU A 111 -5.71 -1.06 -6.04
N LYS A 112 -5.06 -1.00 -7.21
CA LYS A 112 -4.89 0.21 -8.01
C LYS A 112 -6.24 0.87 -8.32
N ARG A 113 -7.22 0.11 -8.81
CA ARG A 113 -8.56 0.64 -9.09
C ARG A 113 -9.23 1.20 -7.83
N ARG A 114 -9.10 0.52 -6.68
CA ARG A 114 -9.66 1.02 -5.42
C ARG A 114 -8.98 2.31 -4.97
N PHE A 115 -7.65 2.35 -4.95
CA PHE A 115 -6.90 3.54 -4.53
C PHE A 115 -7.09 4.72 -5.52
N GLN A 116 -7.35 4.43 -6.79
CA GLN A 116 -7.76 5.39 -7.83
C GLN A 116 -9.19 5.89 -7.73
N ASN A 117 -10.08 5.12 -7.08
CA ASN A 117 -11.45 5.56 -6.86
C ASN A 117 -11.54 6.43 -5.61
N TYR A 118 -10.72 6.17 -4.57
CA TYR A 118 -10.68 6.97 -3.34
C TYR A 118 -9.95 8.29 -3.48
N GLN A 119 -8.92 8.35 -4.34
CA GLN A 119 -8.41 9.62 -4.84
C GLN A 119 -8.78 9.68 -6.29
N VAL A 120 -9.64 10.63 -6.66
CA VAL A 120 -9.84 11.04 -8.05
C VAL A 120 -8.46 11.20 -8.71
N THR A 121 -8.02 10.11 -9.35
CA THR A 121 -6.82 9.88 -10.18
C THR A 121 -5.46 9.74 -9.48
N LEU A 122 -4.93 8.51 -9.43
CA LEU A 122 -3.50 8.22 -9.20
C LEU A 122 -3.08 6.89 -9.87
N LYS A 123 -2.14 6.86 -10.81
CA LYS A 123 -1.59 5.58 -11.33
C LYS A 123 -0.45 5.09 -10.44
N ALA A 124 -0.75 4.11 -9.59
CA ALA A 124 0.24 3.35 -8.84
C ALA A 124 1.08 2.48 -9.79
N ALA A 125 2.41 2.64 -9.74
CA ALA A 125 3.34 1.58 -10.09
C ALA A 125 3.54 0.71 -8.84
N ILE A 126 3.09 -0.54 -8.89
CA ILE A 126 3.39 -1.54 -7.86
C ILE A 126 4.72 -2.17 -8.27
N MET A 127 5.81 -1.80 -7.58
CA MET A 127 7.12 -2.37 -7.81
C MET A 127 7.18 -3.74 -7.14
N GLN A 128 7.15 -4.78 -7.96
CA GLN A 128 7.06 -6.17 -7.56
C GLN A 128 8.44 -6.69 -7.13
N TRP A 129 8.71 -6.69 -5.83
CA TRP A 129 9.79 -7.51 -5.24
C TRP A 129 9.17 -8.83 -4.79
N VAL A 130 9.10 -9.80 -5.69
CA VAL A 130 8.85 -11.20 -5.32
C VAL A 130 10.21 -11.80 -4.98
N TRP A 131 10.45 -12.06 -3.69
CA TRP A 131 11.50 -12.98 -3.28
C TRP A 131 11.15 -14.36 -3.85
N LYS A 132 11.93 -14.80 -4.84
CA LYS A 132 11.91 -16.16 -5.36
C LYS A 132 13.09 -16.85 -4.69
N GLU A 133 12.83 -17.69 -3.70
CA GLU A 133 13.78 -18.73 -3.26
C GLU A 133 13.82 -19.85 -4.30
#